data_AF-A0A536SK68-F1
#
_entry.id   AF-A0A536SK68-F1
#
_cell.length_a   1.000
_cell.length_b   1.000
_cell.length_c   1.000
_cell.angle_alpha   90.00
_cell.angle_beta   90.00
_cell.angle_gamma   90.00
#
_symmetry.space_group_name_H-M   'P 1'
#
loop_
_entity.id
_entity.type
_entity.pdbx_description
1 polymer ?
#
loop_
_entity_poly.entity_id
_entity_poly.type
_entity_poly.pdbx_seq_one_letter_code
_entity_poly.pdbx_strand_id
1 'polypeptide(L)'
;MNVYAIRAIYKFEMARTRRTLMQSIIAPVISTALYFVVFGAAIGARIPEVEGVSYGAFIVPGLIMLSLLTQSISNASFGIYFPKFVGTIYELLSAPVSYLEIVVSYVGAAATKSVMLGLIILATAALLVPLRIEHPFWMIL
;
A
#
# COMPACT_ATOMS: atom_id res chain seq x y z
N MET A 1 13.24 -18.05 -17.03
CA MET A 1 12.86 -17.18 -15.90
C MET A 1 13.13 -17.93 -14.61
N ASN A 2 14.11 -17.47 -13.84
CA ASN A 2 14.58 -18.08 -12.60
C ASN A 2 13.65 -17.70 -11.44
N VAL A 3 12.67 -18.56 -11.17
CA VAL A 3 11.69 -18.35 -10.10
C VAL A 3 12.35 -18.34 -8.71
N TYR A 4 13.49 -19.02 -8.54
CA TYR A 4 14.23 -19.04 -7.27
C TYR A 4 14.85 -17.67 -6.98
N ALA A 5 15.48 -17.04 -7.97
CA ALA A 5 16.00 -15.69 -7.85
C ALA A 5 14.87 -14.71 -7.51
N ILE A 6 13.74 -14.82 -8.21
CA ILE A 6 12.59 -13.95 -7.97
C ILE A 6 12.11 -14.09 -6.52
N ARG A 7 11.93 -15.33 -6.06
CA ARG A 7 11.45 -15.65 -4.71
C ARG A 7 12.44 -15.24 -3.63
N ALA A 8 13.75 -15.31 -3.88
CA ALA A 8 14.78 -14.91 -2.93
C ALA A 8 14.74 -13.40 -2.68
N ILE A 9 14.77 -12.60 -3.76
CA ILE A 9 14.70 -11.13 -3.67
C ILE A 9 13.37 -10.70 -3.03
N TYR A 10 12.27 -11.32 -3.45
CA TYR A 10 10.94 -11.04 -2.87
C TYR A 10 10.90 -11.31 -1.36
N LYS A 11 11.41 -12.48 -0.92
CA LYS A 11 11.45 -12.83 0.50
C LYS A 11 12.35 -11.88 1.30
N PHE A 12 13.48 -11.47 0.74
CA PHE A 12 14.37 -10.49 1.36
C PHE A 12 13.65 -9.16 1.58
N GLU A 13 12.95 -8.65 0.56
CA GLU A 13 12.15 -7.42 0.66
C GLU A 13 11.02 -7.52 1.69
N MET A 14 10.31 -8.66 1.72
CA MET A 14 9.25 -8.88 2.72
C MET A 14 9.82 -9.00 4.15
N ALA A 15 10.98 -9.62 4.31
CA ALA A 15 11.67 -9.70 5.59
C ALA A 15 12.13 -8.33 6.09
N ARG A 16 12.58 -7.45 5.17
CA ARG A 16 12.91 -6.05 5.49
C ARG A 16 11.70 -5.31 6.04
N THR A 17 10.55 -5.44 5.39
CA THR A 17 9.30 -4.77 5.82
C THR A 17 8.81 -5.26 7.18
N ARG A 18 9.02 -6.52 7.53
CA ARG A 18 8.71 -7.03 8.88
C ARG A 18 9.46 -6.31 10.00
N ARG A 19 10.63 -5.72 9.71
CA ARG A 19 11.41 -4.96 10.69
C ARG A 19 10.96 -3.52 10.82
N THR A 20 10.14 -3.01 9.88
CA THR A 20 9.69 -1.62 9.82
C THR A 20 8.17 -1.49 9.93
N LEU A 21 7.47 -2.46 10.54
CA LEU A 21 6.00 -2.48 10.63
C LEU A 21 5.40 -1.22 11.26
N MET A 22 6.07 -0.66 12.29
CA MET A 22 5.64 0.58 12.94
C MET A 22 5.56 1.75 11.96
N GLN A 23 6.57 1.88 11.10
CA GLN A 23 6.63 2.98 10.12
C GLN A 23 5.84 2.67 8.86
N SER A 24 5.86 1.43 8.39
CA SER A 24 5.30 1.03 7.08
C SER A 24 3.82 0.69 7.11
N ILE A 25 3.27 0.37 8.28
CA ILE A 25 1.85 0.01 8.44
C ILE A 25 1.17 0.96 9.42
N ILE A 26 1.67 1.06 10.65
CA ILE A 26 0.95 1.78 11.71
C ILE A 26 0.86 3.27 11.40
N ALA A 27 1.96 3.92 11.01
CA ALA A 27 1.93 5.35 10.70
C ALA A 27 0.95 5.70 9.55
N PRO A 28 0.97 5.02 8.38
CA PRO A 28 -0.02 5.27 7.32
C PRO A 28 -1.46 5.01 7.78
N VAL A 29 -1.73 3.94 8.52
CA VAL A 29 -3.08 3.61 9.02
C VAL A 29 -3.59 4.70 9.95
N ILE A 30 -2.77 5.16 10.89
CA ILE A 30 -3.14 6.27 11.79
C ILE A 30 -3.40 7.54 10.97
N SER A 31 -2.54 7.88 10.02
CA SER A 31 -2.73 9.07 9.18
C SER A 31 -4.03 9.01 8.39
N THR A 32 -4.35 7.85 7.80
CA THR A 32 -5.60 7.69 7.04
C THR A 32 -6.82 7.70 7.96
N ALA A 33 -6.73 7.10 9.16
CA ALA A 33 -7.78 7.17 10.16
C ALA A 33 -8.03 8.61 10.63
N LEU A 34 -6.98 9.40 10.84
CA LEU A 34 -7.11 10.82 11.16
C LEU A 34 -7.77 11.59 10.02
N TYR A 35 -7.45 11.27 8.75
CA TYR A 35 -8.18 11.85 7.63
C TYR A 35 -9.66 11.50 7.64
N PHE A 36 -10.03 10.26 7.97
CA PHE A 36 -11.45 9.89 8.13
C PHE A 36 -12.12 10.66 9.27
N VAL A 37 -11.48 10.81 10.42
CA VAL A 37 -12.04 11.57 11.54
C VAL A 37 -12.20 13.04 11.19
N VAL A 38 -11.16 13.67 10.64
CA VAL A 38 -11.17 15.10 10.32
C VAL A 38 -12.16 15.38 9.18
N PHE A 39 -12.06 14.69 8.05
CA PHE A 39 -12.95 14.95 6.92
C PHE A 39 -14.36 14.44 7.20
N GLY A 40 -14.50 13.24 7.76
CA GLY A 40 -15.80 12.65 8.08
C GLY A 40 -16.59 13.46 9.12
N ALA A 41 -15.97 13.89 10.21
CA ALA A 41 -16.68 14.66 11.24
C ALA A 41 -16.80 16.15 10.91
N ALA A 42 -15.73 16.81 10.45
CA ALA A 42 -15.75 18.26 10.26
C ALA A 42 -16.47 18.69 8.97
N ILE A 43 -16.32 17.93 7.88
CA ILE A 43 -17.01 18.23 6.61
C ILE A 43 -18.35 17.52 6.53
N GLY A 44 -18.49 16.31 7.08
CA GLY A 44 -19.78 15.60 7.13
C GLY A 44 -20.87 16.37 7.88
N ALA A 45 -20.51 17.20 8.87
CA ALA A 45 -21.46 18.10 9.54
C ALA A 45 -22.02 19.22 8.62
N ARG A 46 -21.31 19.55 7.53
CA ARG A 46 -21.72 20.58 6.54
C ARG A 46 -22.32 19.98 5.28
N ILE A 47 -21.85 18.80 4.88
CA ILE A 47 -22.32 18.05 3.71
C ILE A 47 -22.61 16.63 4.18
N PRO A 48 -23.84 16.32 4.61
CA PRO A 48 -24.17 15.01 5.15
C PRO A 48 -24.19 13.93 4.05
N GLU A 49 -24.67 14.27 2.85
CA GLU A 49 -24.79 13.35 1.73
C GLU A 49 -24.30 13.97 0.41
N VAL A 50 -23.76 13.11 -0.44
CA VAL A 50 -23.37 13.41 -1.82
C VAL A 50 -24.08 12.39 -2.70
N GLU A 51 -24.99 12.84 -3.56
CA GLU A 51 -25.73 11.98 -4.49
C GLU A 51 -26.43 10.78 -3.83
N GLY A 52 -26.94 10.96 -2.59
CA GLY A 52 -27.62 9.91 -1.82
C GLY A 52 -26.69 8.92 -1.11
N VAL A 53 -25.36 9.15 -1.15
CA VAL A 53 -24.35 8.40 -0.39
C VAL A 53 -23.84 9.27 0.76
N SER A 54 -23.67 8.70 1.94
CA SER A 54 -23.10 9.44 3.07
C SER A 54 -21.68 9.94 2.72
N TYR A 55 -21.37 11.17 3.11
CA TYR A 55 -20.05 11.76 2.81
C TYR A 55 -18.89 10.90 3.29
N GLY A 56 -19.05 10.27 4.46
CA GLY A 56 -18.09 9.31 5.00
C GLY A 56 -17.84 8.12 4.06
N ALA A 57 -18.88 7.52 3.50
CA ALA A 57 -18.74 6.41 2.57
C ALA A 57 -18.14 6.87 1.22
N PHE A 58 -18.45 8.10 0.78
CA PHE A 58 -17.91 8.68 -0.45
C PHE A 58 -16.40 8.92 -0.41
N ILE A 59 -15.84 9.39 0.71
CA ILE A 59 -14.41 9.70 0.81
C ILE A 59 -13.52 8.46 1.00
N VAL A 60 -14.09 7.33 1.43
CA VAL A 60 -13.33 6.13 1.80
C VAL A 60 -12.52 5.55 0.64
N PRO A 61 -13.10 5.29 -0.54
CA PRO A 61 -12.34 4.83 -1.69
C PRO A 61 -11.22 5.80 -2.09
N GLY A 62 -11.49 7.12 -2.04
CA GLY A 62 -10.51 8.14 -2.39
C GLY A 62 -9.29 8.14 -1.46
N LEU A 63 -9.51 8.04 -0.15
CA LEU A 63 -8.43 8.01 0.83
C LEU A 63 -7.64 6.68 0.80
N ILE A 64 -8.32 5.55 0.54
CA ILE A 64 -7.65 4.26 0.30
C ILE A 64 -6.75 4.34 -0.93
N MET A 65 -7.26 4.90 -2.04
CA MET A 65 -6.51 5.05 -3.29
C MET A 65 -5.30 5.97 -3.13
N LEU A 66 -5.46 7.09 -2.41
CA LEU A 66 -4.35 7.99 -2.09
C LEU A 66 -3.23 7.25 -1.35
N SER A 67 -3.58 6.47 -0.33
CA SER A 67 -2.61 5.68 0.44
C SER A 67 -1.96 4.59 -0.41
N LEU A 68 -2.73 3.87 -1.23
CA LEU A 68 -2.20 2.85 -2.14
C LEU A 68 -1.21 3.41 -3.16
N LEU A 69 -1.54 4.53 -3.80
CA LEU A 69 -0.68 5.17 -4.81
C LEU A 69 0.61 5.69 -4.18
N THR A 70 0.51 6.42 -3.07
CA THR A 70 1.68 6.97 -2.39
C THR A 70 2.61 5.85 -1.89
N GLN A 71 2.05 4.80 -1.29
CA GLN A 71 2.85 3.73 -0.72
C GLN A 71 3.38 2.75 -1.76
N SER A 72 2.69 2.50 -2.87
CA SER A 72 3.22 1.67 -3.97
C SER A 72 4.43 2.33 -4.61
N ILE A 73 4.34 3.62 -4.94
CA ILE A 73 5.42 4.39 -5.55
C ILE A 73 6.60 4.50 -4.58
N SER A 74 6.35 4.86 -3.32
CA SER A 74 7.38 5.01 -2.30
C SER A 74 8.11 3.69 -2.03
N ASN A 75 7.39 2.59 -1.79
CA ASN A 75 8.01 1.29 -1.51
C ASN A 75 8.77 0.72 -2.72
N ALA A 76 8.24 0.87 -3.94
CA ALA A 76 8.92 0.41 -5.15
C ALA A 76 10.22 1.20 -5.40
N SER A 77 10.15 2.52 -5.30
CA SER A 77 11.31 3.41 -5.49
C SER A 77 12.38 3.14 -4.44
N PHE A 78 11.99 3.02 -3.18
CA PHE A 78 12.91 2.76 -2.08
C PHE A 78 13.59 1.38 -2.17
N GLY A 79 12.87 0.36 -2.65
CA GLY A 79 13.41 -0.98 -2.91
C GLY A 79 14.61 -0.98 -3.86
N ILE A 80 14.57 -0.13 -4.89
CA ILE A 80 15.62 -0.07 -5.92
C ILE A 80 16.68 0.97 -5.59
N TYR A 81 16.26 2.15 -5.13
CA TYR A 81 17.16 3.28 -4.90
C TYR A 81 18.10 3.04 -3.71
N PHE A 82 17.61 2.48 -2.61
CA PHE A 82 18.41 2.36 -1.39
C PHE A 82 19.62 1.41 -1.54
N PRO A 83 19.49 0.19 -2.12
CA PRO A 83 20.65 -0.64 -2.42
C PRO A 83 21.64 0.02 -3.39
N LYS A 84 21.15 0.83 -4.34
CA LYS A 84 22.02 1.61 -5.23
C LYS A 84 22.80 2.68 -4.46
N PHE A 85 22.13 3.38 -3.55
CA PHE A 85 22.73 4.43 -2.72
C PHE A 85 23.81 3.87 -1.76
N VAL A 86 23.54 2.72 -1.13
CA VAL A 86 24.48 2.08 -0.19
C VAL A 86 25.57 1.26 -0.92
N GLY A 87 25.41 0.99 -2.22
CA GLY A 87 26.34 0.20 -3.02
C GLY A 87 26.13 -1.31 -2.96
N THR A 88 25.16 -1.81 -2.20
CA THR A 88 24.83 -3.24 -2.14
C THR A 88 24.14 -3.76 -3.41
N ILE A 89 23.74 -2.87 -4.33
CA ILE A 89 23.19 -3.27 -5.62
C ILE A 89 24.19 -4.08 -6.48
N TYR A 90 25.49 -3.89 -6.29
CA TYR A 90 26.51 -4.65 -7.02
C TYR A 90 26.52 -6.14 -6.68
N GLU A 91 26.11 -6.52 -5.47
CA GLU A 91 25.92 -7.94 -5.09
C GLU A 91 24.78 -8.59 -5.89
N LEU A 92 23.74 -7.82 -6.18
CA LEU A 92 22.62 -8.28 -6.99
C LEU A 92 23.00 -8.38 -8.47
N LEU A 93 23.80 -7.42 -8.96
CA LEU A 93 24.25 -7.36 -10.35
C LEU A 93 25.37 -8.36 -10.68
N SER A 94 26.11 -8.85 -9.68
CA SER A 94 27.13 -9.89 -9.87
C SER A 94 26.53 -11.30 -9.88
N ALA A 95 25.33 -11.48 -9.35
CA ALA A 95 24.60 -12.74 -9.44
C ALA A 95 24.05 -12.96 -10.86
N PRO A 96 23.94 -14.22 -11.34
CA PRO A 96 23.39 -14.54 -12.65
C PRO A 96 21.85 -14.41 -12.65
N VAL A 97 21.34 -13.18 -12.52
CA VAL A 97 19.90 -12.83 -12.45
C VAL A 97 19.56 -11.84 -13.55
N SER A 98 18.46 -12.08 -14.26
CA SER A 98 18.01 -11.18 -15.33
C SER A 98 17.41 -9.89 -14.77
N TYR A 99 17.56 -8.77 -15.49
CA TYR A 99 16.93 -7.49 -15.14
C TYR A 99 15.41 -7.60 -14.96
N LEU A 100 14.73 -8.42 -15.78
CA LEU A 100 13.29 -8.64 -15.64
C LEU A 100 12.93 -9.34 -14.33
N GLU A 101 13.76 -10.29 -13.88
CA GLU A 101 13.55 -11.01 -12.62
C GLU A 101 13.68 -10.07 -11.43
N ILE A 102 14.69 -9.19 -11.46
CA ILE A 102 14.89 -8.15 -10.44
C ILE A 102 13.69 -7.22 -10.35
N VAL A 103 13.22 -6.70 -11.49
CA VAL A 103 12.07 -5.78 -11.55
C VAL A 103 10.81 -6.46 -11.03
N VAL A 104 10.50 -7.67 -11.53
CA VAL A 104 9.33 -8.44 -11.09
C VAL A 104 9.36 -8.69 -9.58
N SER A 105 10.53 -8.98 -8.99
CA SER A 105 10.66 -9.14 -7.55
C SER A 105 10.38 -7.87 -6.76
N TYR A 106 11.00 -6.75 -7.13
CA TYR A 106 10.82 -5.49 -6.40
C TYR A 106 9.40 -4.95 -6.55
N VAL A 107 8.86 -4.98 -7.77
CA VAL A 107 7.47 -4.56 -8.06
C VAL A 107 6.48 -5.48 -7.34
N GLY A 108 6.67 -6.79 -7.42
CA GLY A 108 5.84 -7.76 -6.72
C GLY A 108 5.86 -7.55 -5.20
N ALA A 109 7.03 -7.31 -4.61
CA ALA A 109 7.14 -7.02 -3.19
C ALA A 109 6.44 -5.70 -2.82
N ALA A 110 6.64 -4.63 -3.60
CA ALA A 110 5.97 -3.34 -3.37
C ALA A 110 4.44 -3.45 -3.50
N ALA A 111 3.96 -4.15 -4.54
CA ALA A 111 2.53 -4.39 -4.76
C ALA A 111 1.90 -5.14 -3.59
N THR A 112 2.49 -6.25 -3.12
CA THR A 112 1.97 -7.00 -1.98
C THR A 112 1.89 -6.13 -0.72
N LYS A 113 2.91 -5.32 -0.46
CA LYS A 113 2.96 -4.42 0.71
C LYS A 113 1.88 -3.36 0.66
N SER A 114 1.68 -2.74 -0.50
CA SER A 114 0.64 -1.73 -0.69
C SER A 114 -0.76 -2.33 -0.62
N VAL A 115 -1.03 -3.46 -1.29
CA VAL A 115 -2.34 -4.13 -1.22
C VAL A 115 -2.68 -4.53 0.22
N MET A 116 -1.72 -5.11 0.95
CA MET A 116 -1.90 -5.43 2.37
C MET A 116 -2.27 -4.18 3.17
N LEU A 117 -1.59 -3.06 2.95
CA LEU A 117 -1.91 -1.80 3.61
C LEU A 117 -3.29 -1.26 3.24
N GLY A 118 -3.66 -1.30 1.96
CA GLY A 118 -4.98 -0.90 1.49
C GLY A 118 -6.10 -1.72 2.11
N LEU A 119 -5.91 -3.03 2.27
CA LEU A 119 -6.85 -3.92 2.97
C LEU A 119 -6.97 -3.58 4.46
N ILE A 120 -5.86 -3.27 5.13
CA ILE A 120 -5.89 -2.83 6.53
C ILE A 120 -6.65 -1.51 6.66
N ILE A 121 -6.40 -0.56 5.75
CA ILE A 121 -7.11 0.73 5.75
C ILE A 121 -8.60 0.51 5.48
N LEU A 122 -8.97 -0.33 4.52
CA LEU A 122 -10.36 -0.68 4.25
C LEU A 122 -11.05 -1.29 5.48
N ALA A 123 -10.38 -2.22 6.17
CA ALA A 123 -10.89 -2.80 7.41
C ALA A 123 -11.08 -1.75 8.50
N THR A 124 -10.13 -0.82 8.67
CA THR A 124 -10.27 0.28 9.64
C THR A 124 -11.37 1.27 9.25
N ALA A 125 -11.55 1.55 7.96
CA ALA A 125 -12.59 2.43 7.45
C ALA A 125 -13.99 1.85 7.71
N ALA A 126 -14.16 0.54 7.53
CA ALA A 126 -15.42 -0.15 7.81
C ALA A 126 -15.83 -0.12 9.29
N LEU A 127 -14.88 0.10 10.22
CA LEU A 127 -15.15 0.30 11.64
C LEU A 127 -15.55 1.75 11.97
N LEU A 128 -15.02 2.72 11.21
CA LEU A 128 -15.24 4.16 11.45
C LEU A 128 -16.50 4.68 10.74
N VAL A 129 -16.87 4.09 9.62
CA VAL A 129 -17.98 4.51 8.76
C VAL A 129 -18.83 3.29 8.42
N PRO A 130 -20.17 3.38 8.48
CA PRO A 130 -21.05 2.31 7.99
C PRO A 130 -20.90 2.16 6.47
N LEU A 131 -19.94 1.33 6.06
CA LEU A 131 -19.68 0.98 4.66
C LEU A 131 -20.46 -0.26 4.27
N ARG A 132 -21.09 -0.19 3.10
CA ARG A 132 -21.69 -1.35 2.43
C ARG A 132 -20.98 -1.57 1.11
N ILE A 133 -20.29 -2.72 0.99
CA ILE A 133 -19.63 -3.11 -0.25
C ILE A 133 -20.65 -3.86 -1.10
N GLU A 134 -21.27 -3.17 -2.05
CA GLU A 134 -22.27 -3.76 -2.96
C GLU A 134 -21.64 -4.75 -3.94
N HIS A 135 -20.40 -4.48 -4.40
CA HIS A 135 -19.73 -5.28 -5.43
C HIS A 135 -18.27 -5.63 -5.06
N PRO A 136 -18.06 -6.66 -4.22
CA PRO A 136 -16.72 -7.04 -3.76
C PRO A 136 -15.77 -7.49 -4.89
N PHE A 137 -16.29 -8.14 -5.92
CA PHE A 137 -15.48 -8.59 -7.07
C PHE A 137 -15.00 -7.43 -7.94
N TRP A 138 -15.84 -6.42 -8.14
CA TRP A 138 -15.48 -5.21 -8.89
C TRP A 138 -14.48 -4.34 -8.13
N MET A 139 -14.48 -4.40 -6.79
CA MET A 139 -13.50 -3.70 -5.96
C MET A 139 -12.07 -4.26 -6.11
N ILE A 140 -11.93 -5.53 -6.50
CA ILE A 140 -10.63 -6.21 -6.65
C ILE A 140 -10.08 -6.07 -8.07
N LEU A 141 -10.94 -5.85 -9.06
CA LEU A 141 -10.59 -5.71 -10.49
C LEU A 141 -9.97 -4.33 -10.77
#